data_AF-A0A174PRN5-F1
#
_entry.id   AF-A0A174PRN5-F1
#
_cell.length_a   1.000
_cell.length_b   1.000
_cell.length_c   1.000
_cell.angle_alpha   90.00
_cell.angle_beta   90.00
_cell.angle_gamma   90.00
#
_symmetry.space_group_name_H-M   'P 1'
#
loop_
_entity.id
_entity.type
_entity.pdbx_description
1 polymer ?
#
loop_
_entity_poly.entity_id
_entity_poly.type
_entity_poly.pdbx_seq_one_letter_code
_entity_poly.pdbx_strand_id
1 'polypeptide(L)' 'MKYVLIFSDGESIEAETCETRKEAHEKMVKSYEKYYPEDQNETWADMSYLGEESALLYLNGDGTCCWSIYAV' A
#
# COMPACT_ATOMS: atom_id res chain seq x y z
N MET A 1 -12.59 -12.22 13.69
CA MET A 1 -12.09 -12.25 12.31
C MET A 1 -10.88 -11.34 12.29
N LYS A 2 -9.71 -11.88 11.94
CA LYS A 2 -8.49 -11.08 11.89
C LYS A 2 -8.25 -10.61 10.47
N TYR A 3 -7.35 -9.66 10.31
CA TYR A 3 -6.95 -9.15 9.01
C TYR A 3 -5.44 -9.22 8.89
N VAL A 4 -4.92 -9.43 7.69
CA VAL A 4 -3.49 -9.35 7.41
C VAL A 4 -3.29 -8.29 6.34
N LEU A 5 -2.47 -7.29 6.65
CA LEU A 5 -1.95 -6.32 5.70
C LEU A 5 -0.63 -6.89 5.16
N ILE A 6 -0.56 -7.03 3.84
CA ILE A 6 0.65 -7.41 3.11
C ILE A 6 1.15 -6.18 2.37
N PHE A 7 2.46 -5.94 2.44
CA PHE A 7 3.16 -4.89 1.72
C PHE A 7 4.31 -5.50 0.92
N SER A 8 4.58 -4.95 -0.26
CA SER A 8 5.82 -5.19 -1.00
C SER A 8 6.28 -3.93 -1.71
N ASP A 9 7.60 -3.72 -1.73
CA ASP A 9 8.29 -2.68 -2.50
C ASP A 9 8.91 -3.22 -3.81
N GLY A 10 8.65 -4.48 -4.14
CA GLY A 10 9.25 -5.18 -5.28
C GLY A 10 10.58 -5.89 -4.97
N GLU A 11 11.20 -5.62 -3.82
CA GLU A 11 12.40 -6.32 -3.35
C GLU A 11 12.10 -7.26 -2.17
N SER A 12 11.18 -6.86 -1.31
CA SER A 12 10.81 -7.55 -0.08
C SER A 12 9.31 -7.66 0.10
N ILE A 13 8.89 -8.53 1.02
CA ILE A 13 7.48 -8.68 1.41
C ILE A 13 7.41 -8.62 2.93
N GLU A 14 6.53 -7.77 3.44
CA GLU A 14 6.19 -7.65 4.84
C GLU A 14 4.72 -8.01 5.06
N ALA A 15 4.40 -8.61 6.21
CA ALA A 15 3.04 -8.95 6.58
C ALA A 15 2.78 -8.62 8.05
N GLU A 16 1.64 -7.97 8.31
CA GLU A 16 1.23 -7.57 9.65
C GLU A 16 -0.22 -8.00 9.93
N THR A 17 -0.45 -8.62 11.08
CA THR A 17 -1.81 -8.98 11.51
C THR A 17 -2.47 -7.80 12.25
N CYS A 18 -3.72 -7.52 11.92
CA CYS A 18 -4.55 -6.48 12.52
C CYS A 18 -5.85 -7.09 13.07
N GLU A 19 -6.41 -6.47 14.11
CA GLU A 19 -7.63 -6.97 14.75
C GLU A 19 -8.90 -6.54 14.01
N THR A 20 -8.84 -5.45 13.23
CA THR A 20 -9.97 -4.95 12.44
C THR A 20 -9.58 -4.54 11.03
N ARG A 21 -10.54 -4.57 10.11
CA ARG A 21 -10.38 -4.07 8.73
C ARG A 21 -9.94 -2.61 8.72
N LYS A 22 -10.56 -1.81 9.60
CA LYS A 22 -10.29 -0.37 9.72
C LYS A 22 -8.82 -0.13 10.12
N GLU A 23 -8.32 -0.86 11.10
CA GLU A 23 -6.92 -0.78 11.51
C GLU A 23 -5.96 -1.13 10.36
N ALA A 24 -6.23 -2.23 9.64
CA ALA A 24 -5.42 -2.63 8.49
C ALA A 24 -5.40 -1.55 7.40
N HIS A 25 -6.56 -0.96 7.10
CA HIS A 25 -6.69 0.12 6.13
C HIS A 25 -5.95 1.40 6.58
N GLU A 26 -6.10 1.82 7.84
CA GLU A 26 -5.37 2.98 8.37
C GLU A 26 -3.85 2.81 8.31
N LYS A 27 -3.34 1.59 8.55
CA LYS A 27 -1.92 1.28 8.39
C LYS A 27 -1.48 1.29 6.93
N MET A 28 -2.30 0.76 6.01
CA MET A 28 -2.05 0.83 4.57
C MET A 28 -1.96 2.29 4.10
N VAL A 29 -2.91 3.15 4.48
CA VAL A 29 -2.91 4.58 4.11
C VAL A 29 -1.64 5.27 4.59
N LYS A 30 -1.27 5.09 5.87
CA LYS A 30 -0.04 5.67 6.43
C LYS A 30 1.23 5.18 5.73
N SER A 31 1.27 3.90 5.38
CA SER A 31 2.39 3.32 4.64
C SER A 31 2.44 3.88 3.22
N TYR A 32 1.32 3.94 2.51
CA TYR A 32 1.21 4.53 1.18
C TYR A 32 1.71 5.98 1.16
N GLU A 33 1.25 6.82 2.09
CA GLU A 33 1.69 8.22 2.22
C GLU A 33 3.19 8.34 2.51
N LYS A 34 3.77 7.41 3.27
CA LYS A 34 5.22 7.38 3.55
C LYS A 34 6.05 7.11 2.31
N TYR A 35 5.57 6.26 1.40
CA TYR A 35 6.28 5.93 0.15
C TYR A 35 5.95 6.89 -0.99
N TYR A 36 4.91 7.72 -0.86
CA TYR A 36 4.48 8.65 -1.91
C TYR A 36 5.58 9.68 -2.21
N PRO A 37 6.11 9.74 -3.45
CA PRO A 37 7.14 10.70 -3.83
C PRO A 37 6.65 12.15 -3.73
N GLU A 38 7.49 13.05 -3.20
CA GLU A 38 7.16 14.48 -3.05
C GLU A 38 6.91 15.16 -4.41
N ASP A 39 7.62 14.74 -5.45
CA ASP A 39 7.54 15.23 -6.84
C ASP A 39 6.94 14.17 -7.77
N GLN A 40 5.90 13.48 -7.30
CA GLN A 40 5.20 12.47 -8.09
C GLN A 40 4.75 13.02 -9.46
N ASN A 41 5.23 12.39 -10.53
CA ASN A 41 4.86 12.75 -11.89
C ASN A 41 3.40 12.35 -12.17
N GLU A 42 2.68 13.19 -12.89
CA GLU A 42 1.25 13.00 -13.19
C GLU A 42 0.94 11.64 -13.83
N THR A 43 1.77 11.16 -14.76
CA THR A 43 1.56 9.85 -15.41
C THR A 43 1.61 8.70 -14.41
N TRP A 44 2.58 8.75 -13.49
CA TRP A 44 2.72 7.72 -12.46
C TRP A 44 1.68 7.87 -11.35
N ALA A 45 1.28 9.12 -11.03
CA ALA A 45 0.17 9.40 -10.13
C ALA A 45 -1.15 8.80 -10.64
N ASP A 46 -1.47 8.99 -11.93
CA ASP A 46 -2.68 8.47 -12.56
C ASP A 46 -2.76 6.94 -12.58
N MET A 47 -1.60 6.26 -12.63
CA MET A 47 -1.51 4.80 -12.55
C MET A 47 -1.54 4.28 -11.11
N SER A 48 -1.31 5.14 -10.13
CA SER A 48 -1.32 4.80 -8.71
C SER A 48 -2.73 4.90 -8.14
N TYR A 49 -3.05 4.07 -7.15
CA TYR A 49 -4.32 4.12 -6.46
C TYR A 49 -4.22 3.68 -5.00
N LEU A 50 -5.11 4.22 -4.18
CA LEU A 50 -5.31 3.85 -2.78
C LEU A 50 -6.77 3.46 -2.59
N GLY A 51 -7.04 2.16 -2.60
CA GLY A 51 -8.37 1.58 -2.41
C GLY A 51 -8.62 1.15 -0.98
N GLU A 52 -9.80 0.56 -0.72
CA GLU A 52 -10.15 0.08 0.62
C GLU A 52 -9.34 -1.15 1.06
N GLU A 53 -9.08 -2.08 0.15
CA GLU A 53 -8.46 -3.38 0.46
C GLU A 53 -7.11 -3.58 -0.24
N SER A 54 -6.75 -2.70 -1.16
CA SER A 54 -5.47 -2.76 -1.85
C SER A 54 -5.04 -1.38 -2.31
N ALA A 55 -3.76 -1.23 -2.54
CA ALA A 55 -3.16 -0.02 -3.10
C ALA A 55 -1.98 -0.38 -3.99
N LEU A 56 -1.72 0.48 -4.97
CA LEU A 56 -0.56 0.40 -5.86
C LEU A 56 0.02 1.80 -6.03
N LEU A 57 1.32 1.94 -5.85
CA LEU A 57 2.03 3.21 -6.00
C LEU A 57 3.21 3.03 -6.94
N TYR A 58 3.24 3.78 -8.03
CA TYR A 58 4.38 3.87 -8.94
C TYR A 58 5.35 4.94 -8.44
N LEU A 59 6.63 4.61 -8.28
CA LEU A 59 7.65 5.51 -7.72
C LEU A 59 8.45 6.21 -8.82
N ASN A 60 7.78 6.95 -9.71
CA ASN A 60 8.42 7.71 -10.78
C ASN A 60 9.35 6.92 -11.75
N GLY A 61 9.21 5.60 -11.81
CA GLY A 61 10.06 4.71 -12.61
C GLY A 61 11.11 3.94 -11.79
N ASP A 62 11.26 4.26 -10.51
CA ASP A 62 12.19 3.57 -9.59
C ASP A 62 11.61 2.29 -8.98
N GLY A 63 10.35 1.97 -9.29
CA GLY A 63 9.69 0.75 -8.85
C GLY A 63 8.21 0.95 -8.57
N THR A 64 7.64 -0.04 -7.89
CA THR A 64 6.24 -0.03 -7.46
C THR A 64 6.11 -0.60 -6.06
N CYS A 65 5.34 0.08 -5.22
CA CYS A 65 4.88 -0.47 -3.96
C CYS A 65 3.45 -0.98 -4.10
N CYS A 66 3.13 -2.12 -3.50
CA CYS A 66 1.78 -2.65 -3.46
C CYS A 66 1.38 -3.08 -2.05
N TRP A 67 0.09 -2.94 -1.77
CA TRP A 67 -0.52 -3.32 -0.50
C TRP A 67 -1.77 -4.16 -0.75
N SER A 68 -2.06 -5.09 0.14
CA SER A 68 -3.30 -5.88 0.11
C SER A 68 -3.73 -6.28 1.52
N ILE A 69 -5.02 -6.21 1.78
CA ILE A 69 -5.64 -6.57 3.06
C ILE A 69 -6.50 -7.81 2.85
N TYR A 70 -6.26 -8.85 3.63
CA TYR A 70 -7.03 -10.10 3.60
C TYR A 70 -7.67 -10.37 4.95
N ALA A 71 -8.92 -10.84 4.96
CA ALA A 71 -9.55 -11.40 6.16
C ALA A 71 -9.03 -12.83 6.40
N VAL A 72 -8.79 -13.17 7.66
CA VAL A 72 -8.24 -14.46 8.11
C VAL A 72 -9.03 -15.02 9.29
#